data_AF-A0A2N4WWQ4-F1
#
_entry.id   AF-A0A2N4WWQ4-F1
#
_cell.length_a   1.000
_cell.length_b   1.000
_cell.length_c   1.000
_cell.angle_alpha   90.00
_cell.angle_beta   90.00
_cell.angle_gamma   90.00
#
_symmetry.space_group_name_H-M   'P 1'
#
loop_
_entity.id
_entity.type
_entity.pdbx_description
1 polymer ?
#
loop_
_entity_poly.entity_id
_entity_poly.type
_entity_poly.pdbx_seq_one_letter_code
_entity_poly.pdbx_strand_id
1 'polypeptide(L)'
;MTRLLGALALLVTLICVPAAADPGDVDAASRGVVRVVLIGEEDGETVPISHGTGFAVSPNRIITNAHVVSQAAQDDTLRIGIVPPEGAGGAFARVVAISPRNDLALLEIAEGSLRLPPLAMAGGVSANLGEVSAVGYPMNVDLAQGLDMNDVFRAQPPVKSRGYLSGERPSRQFDTILHTAPIARGNSGGPLLDPCGRVIGVNSFSADSNSGEAEFYFAVSLRELLPFLRSNGVEPAVNTLPCRSIDELNAEERERLATQQSEARAQLAERAETLREVRDKARLTAQMEVLEARENRMALALIALLLALGAGYGAAVWRSDEARRNHAKLAAALSAAALVAAVLLWITRPGLAEIEDRVAAALKQAQTGGAPGPATANGPSAEGALICTLVPDRSRVTAARTDDVTFSWSADGCVNGRTQYGLGQGGEWSRVFAAQDDAAIAVNTYDPATRTLRTDRYLLGQAALAAAREARAAYTPPACGVSDGARDLGEQQSALIANLPDRPNERLVYSCTAKSGAAK
;
A
#
# COMPACT_ATOMS: atom_id res chain seq x y z
N MET A 1 -24.04 49.07 10.11
CA MET A 1 -23.21 48.12 10.87
C MET A 1 -23.73 46.70 10.62
N THR A 2 -23.22 45.98 9.61
CA THR A 2 -23.39 44.51 9.39
C THR A 2 -22.94 44.10 7.97
N ARG A 3 -21.74 44.50 7.53
CA ARG A 3 -21.11 43.97 6.31
C ARG A 3 -19.58 43.88 6.46
N LEU A 4 -19.12 43.33 7.58
CA LEU A 4 -17.69 43.26 7.92
C LEU A 4 -17.32 41.99 8.71
N LEU A 5 -18.01 40.87 8.46
CA LEU A 5 -17.76 39.57 9.11
C LEU A 5 -17.68 38.41 8.11
N GLY A 6 -17.31 38.68 6.84
CA GLY A 6 -17.33 37.68 5.76
C GLY A 6 -15.98 37.41 5.09
N ALA A 7 -14.84 37.73 5.72
CA ALA A 7 -13.53 37.59 5.08
C ALA A 7 -12.42 37.16 6.06
N LEU A 8 -12.74 36.26 7.00
CA LEU A 8 -11.73 35.69 7.90
C LEU A 8 -11.95 34.18 8.11
N ALA A 9 -11.97 33.41 7.03
CA ALA A 9 -11.93 31.95 7.09
C ALA A 9 -11.48 31.35 5.75
N LEU A 10 -10.38 31.83 5.17
CA LEU A 10 -9.70 31.10 4.09
C LEU A 10 -8.21 31.44 4.05
N LEU A 11 -7.55 31.24 5.18
CA LEU A 11 -6.11 31.03 5.20
C LEU A 11 -5.88 29.66 5.86
N VAL A 12 -6.31 28.61 5.16
CA VAL A 12 -5.70 27.29 5.35
C VAL A 12 -4.30 27.47 4.79
N THR A 13 -3.36 27.84 5.66
CA THR A 13 -1.96 27.65 5.38
C THR A 13 -1.81 26.19 4.98
N LEU A 14 -1.47 25.94 3.72
CA LEU A 14 -0.76 24.73 3.32
C LEU A 14 0.55 24.75 4.10
N ILE A 15 0.49 24.34 5.37
CA ILE A 15 1.64 23.84 6.07
C ILE A 15 1.90 22.53 5.35
N CYS A 16 2.77 22.59 4.34
CA CYS A 16 3.40 21.41 3.79
C CYS A 16 4.19 20.84 4.96
N VAL A 17 3.55 19.94 5.72
CA VAL A 17 4.22 19.20 6.78
C VAL A 17 5.37 18.49 6.07
N PRO A 18 6.63 18.70 6.49
CA PRO A 18 7.73 18.01 5.85
C PRO A 18 7.44 16.53 5.96
N ALA A 19 7.42 15.86 4.80
CA ALA A 19 7.25 14.42 4.72
C ALA A 19 8.22 13.77 5.71
N ALA A 20 7.68 13.15 6.75
CA ALA A 20 8.47 12.73 7.90
C ALA A 20 9.13 11.39 7.57
N ALA A 21 10.39 11.19 7.92
CA ALA A 21 10.97 9.85 7.89
C ALA A 21 10.61 9.06 9.15
N ASP A 22 10.67 7.74 9.06
CA ASP A 22 10.54 6.91 10.24
C ASP A 22 11.89 6.85 10.98
N PRO A 23 11.93 7.02 12.31
CA PRO A 23 13.20 7.02 13.06
C PRO A 23 14.06 5.76 12.84
N GLY A 24 13.44 4.63 12.50
CA GLY A 24 14.11 3.36 12.25
C GLY A 24 14.77 3.23 10.87
N ASP A 25 14.63 4.22 9.98
CA ASP A 25 15.17 4.14 8.62
C ASP A 25 16.69 4.23 8.59
N VAL A 26 17.24 5.24 9.27
CA VAL A 26 18.69 5.41 9.46
C VAL A 26 19.25 4.20 10.20
N ASP A 27 18.51 3.63 11.15
CA ASP A 27 18.90 2.40 11.83
C ASP A 27 18.97 1.20 10.88
N ALA A 28 17.95 1.00 10.04
CA ALA A 28 17.93 -0.07 9.06
C ALA A 28 19.07 0.08 8.03
N ALA A 29 19.28 1.29 7.50
CA ALA A 29 20.38 1.59 6.59
C ALA A 29 21.75 1.38 7.24
N SER A 30 21.89 1.71 8.53
CA SER A 30 23.15 1.55 9.28
C SER A 30 23.62 0.09 9.37
N ARG A 31 22.73 -0.89 9.14
CA ARG A 31 23.11 -2.31 9.12
C ARG A 31 23.95 -2.72 7.91
N GLY A 32 23.93 -1.92 6.84
CA GLY A 32 24.82 -2.07 5.70
C GLY A 32 26.12 -1.28 5.83
N VAL A 33 26.33 -0.58 6.95
CA VAL A 33 27.52 0.24 7.23
C VAL A 33 28.51 -0.57 8.05
N VAL A 34 29.73 -0.69 7.55
CA VAL A 34 30.77 -1.57 8.08
C VAL A 34 32.03 -0.79 8.44
N ARG A 35 32.77 -1.31 9.41
CA ARG A 35 34.11 -0.81 9.70
C ARG A 35 35.09 -1.48 8.73
N VAL A 36 35.90 -0.67 8.07
CA VAL A 36 36.96 -1.11 7.17
C VAL A 36 38.27 -0.98 7.95
N VAL A 37 38.98 -2.08 8.13
CA VAL A 37 40.23 -2.11 8.91
C VAL A 37 41.36 -2.57 8.01
N LEU A 38 42.45 -1.82 7.97
CA LEU A 38 43.72 -2.27 7.41
C LEU A 38 44.47 -3.06 8.47
N ILE A 39 44.85 -4.27 8.09
CA ILE A 39 45.41 -5.28 8.97
C ILE A 39 46.84 -5.55 8.54
N GLY A 40 47.78 -5.39 9.46
CA GLY A 40 49.16 -5.82 9.30
C GLY A 40 49.47 -6.99 10.25
N GLU A 41 50.69 -7.52 10.11
CA GLU A 41 51.24 -8.51 11.03
C GLU A 41 52.50 -7.91 11.69
N GLU A 42 52.52 -7.88 13.02
CA GLU A 42 53.68 -7.48 13.83
C GLU A 42 53.95 -8.61 14.84
N ASP A 43 55.17 -9.15 14.85
CA ASP A 43 55.57 -10.28 15.70
C ASP A 43 54.66 -11.53 15.65
N GLY A 44 53.95 -11.73 14.54
CA GLY A 44 53.00 -12.84 14.35
C GLY A 44 51.60 -12.58 14.93
N GLU A 45 51.35 -11.39 15.50
CA GLU A 45 50.04 -10.93 15.90
C GLU A 45 49.42 -9.99 14.86
N THR A 46 48.10 -10.05 14.76
CA THR A 46 47.32 -9.23 13.84
C THR A 46 47.10 -7.85 14.45
N VAL A 47 47.64 -6.80 13.83
CA VAL A 47 47.56 -5.43 14.35
C VAL A 47 46.77 -4.51 13.40
N PRO A 48 45.90 -3.63 13.93
CA PRO A 48 45.19 -2.66 13.11
C PRO A 48 46.13 -1.50 12.75
N ILE A 49 46.38 -1.31 11.46
CA ILE A 49 47.23 -0.24 10.93
C ILE A 49 46.45 1.06 10.76
N SER A 50 45.24 0.93 10.22
CA SER A 50 44.32 2.04 9.96
C SER A 50 42.90 1.53 9.95
N HIS A 51 41.94 2.43 10.11
CA HIS A 51 40.53 2.09 10.01
C HIS A 51 39.75 3.24 9.38
N GLY A 52 38.60 2.89 8.83
CA GLY A 52 37.62 3.80 8.29
C GLY A 52 36.24 3.15 8.30
N THR A 53 35.33 3.75 7.56
CA THR A 53 33.99 3.22 7.36
C THR A 53 33.79 2.87 5.89
N GLY A 54 32.93 1.91 5.61
CA GLY A 54 32.38 1.67 4.29
C GLY A 54 30.90 1.32 4.39
N PHE A 55 30.21 1.24 3.26
CA PHE A 55 28.84 0.75 3.22
C PHE A 55 28.58 -0.11 1.99
N ALA A 56 27.64 -1.04 2.14
CA ALA A 56 27.27 -1.97 1.10
C ALA A 56 26.49 -1.29 -0.03
N VAL A 57 26.94 -1.50 -1.27
CA VAL A 57 26.24 -1.10 -2.51
C VAL A 57 25.65 -2.30 -3.26
N SER A 58 26.08 -3.50 -2.88
CA SER A 58 25.46 -4.78 -3.22
C SER A 58 25.76 -5.77 -2.08
N PRO A 59 25.18 -6.98 -2.06
CA PRO A 59 25.39 -7.94 -0.96
C PRO A 59 26.85 -8.26 -0.62
N ASN A 60 27.78 -8.14 -1.58
CA ASN A 60 29.21 -8.43 -1.41
C ASN A 60 30.13 -7.28 -1.87
N ARG A 61 29.61 -6.10 -2.21
CA ARG A 61 30.41 -4.94 -2.63
C ARG A 61 30.24 -3.79 -1.66
N ILE A 62 31.36 -3.20 -1.26
CA ILE A 62 31.41 -2.09 -0.31
C ILE A 62 32.08 -0.88 -0.97
N ILE A 63 31.51 0.30 -0.75
CA ILE A 63 32.17 1.56 -1.02
C ILE A 63 32.81 2.11 0.24
N THR A 64 34.02 2.65 0.07
CA THR A 64 34.74 3.44 1.07
C THR A 64 35.55 4.53 0.36
N ASN A 65 36.32 5.31 1.10
CA ASN A 65 37.23 6.28 0.49
C ASN A 65 38.52 5.63 -0.01
N ALA A 66 39.13 6.22 -1.04
CA ALA A 66 40.39 5.72 -1.60
C ALA A 66 41.52 5.79 -0.58
N HIS A 67 41.60 6.87 0.21
CA HIS A 67 42.68 7.02 1.19
C HIS A 67 42.62 5.97 2.31
N VAL A 68 41.44 5.47 2.68
CA VAL A 68 41.24 4.43 3.71
C VAL A 68 41.96 3.13 3.33
N VAL A 69 42.02 2.80 2.04
CA VAL A 69 42.61 1.53 1.55
C VAL A 69 43.90 1.74 0.74
N SER A 70 44.33 2.99 0.58
CA SER A 70 45.48 3.36 -0.27
C SER A 70 46.79 2.65 0.10
N GLN A 71 47.03 2.40 1.39
CA GLN A 71 48.22 1.69 1.87
C GLN A 71 48.18 0.21 1.49
N ALA A 72 47.06 -0.47 1.69
CA ALA A 72 46.90 -1.87 1.30
C ALA A 72 46.87 -2.09 -0.22
N ALA A 73 46.61 -1.03 -1.01
CA ALA A 73 46.77 -1.08 -2.45
C ALA A 73 48.24 -0.96 -2.93
N GLN A 74 49.15 -0.54 -2.04
CA GLN A 74 50.58 -0.36 -2.33
C GLN A 74 51.47 -1.37 -1.62
N ASP A 75 50.94 -2.07 -0.62
CA ASP A 75 51.64 -3.04 0.22
C ASP A 75 50.84 -4.34 0.32
N ASP A 76 51.31 -5.38 -0.36
CA ASP A 76 50.69 -6.70 -0.42
C ASP A 76 50.72 -7.45 0.93
N THR A 77 51.48 -6.96 1.92
CA THR A 77 51.48 -7.53 3.28
C THR A 77 50.25 -7.11 4.08
N LEU A 78 49.58 -6.03 3.67
CA LEU A 78 48.39 -5.53 4.33
C LEU A 78 47.13 -6.21 3.80
N ARG A 79 46.23 -6.52 4.72
CA ARG A 79 44.92 -7.13 4.40
C ARG A 79 43.80 -6.18 4.76
N ILE A 80 42.69 -6.24 4.02
CA ILE A 80 41.50 -5.45 4.30
C ILE A 80 40.48 -6.32 5.02
N GLY A 81 40.21 -5.99 6.28
CA GLY A 81 39.15 -6.57 7.09
C GLY A 81 37.87 -5.73 7.04
N ILE A 82 36.74 -6.41 6.95
CA ILE A 82 35.39 -5.86 7.01
C ILE A 82 34.74 -6.38 8.28
N VAL A 83 34.33 -5.46 9.16
CA VAL A 83 33.65 -5.79 10.41
C VAL A 83 32.21 -5.28 10.32
N PRO A 84 31.19 -6.16 10.39
CA PRO A 84 29.80 -5.75 10.33
C PRO A 84 29.34 -5.04 11.61
N PRO A 85 28.19 -4.35 11.56
CA PRO A 85 27.66 -3.62 12.72
C PRO A 85 27.10 -4.55 13.81
N GLU A 86 26.76 -5.79 13.47
CA GLU A 86 26.17 -6.79 14.36
C GLU A 86 26.75 -8.18 14.05
N GLY A 87 26.72 -9.07 15.04
CA GLY A 87 27.17 -10.47 14.91
C GLY A 87 28.64 -10.69 15.25
N ALA A 88 29.12 -11.93 15.08
CA ALA A 88 30.46 -12.34 15.52
C ALA A 88 31.48 -12.46 14.36
N GLY A 89 31.08 -12.27 13.11
CA GLY A 89 31.92 -12.58 11.94
C GLY A 89 32.36 -11.34 11.17
N GLY A 90 33.67 -11.14 11.04
CA GLY A 90 34.26 -10.28 10.02
C GLY A 90 34.62 -11.05 8.75
N ALA A 91 34.94 -10.34 7.68
CA ALA A 91 35.38 -10.95 6.43
C ALA A 91 36.57 -10.20 5.82
N PHE A 92 37.40 -10.90 5.06
CA PHE A 92 38.41 -10.23 4.24
C PHE A 92 37.80 -9.72 2.94
N ALA A 93 38.29 -8.58 2.49
CA ALA A 93 37.93 -7.99 1.21
C ALA A 93 39.18 -7.73 0.36
N ARG A 94 38.97 -7.61 -0.95
CA ARG A 94 39.98 -7.13 -1.90
C ARG A 94 39.52 -5.86 -2.57
N VAL A 95 40.46 -5.05 -3.04
CA VAL A 95 40.17 -3.88 -3.88
C VAL A 95 39.72 -4.37 -5.26
N VAL A 96 38.59 -3.86 -5.72
CA VAL A 96 38.07 -4.04 -7.10
C VAL A 96 38.50 -2.86 -7.95
N ALA A 97 38.31 -1.65 -7.43
CA ALA A 97 38.66 -0.42 -8.11
C ALA A 97 39.01 0.67 -7.10
N ILE A 98 39.91 1.58 -7.48
CA ILE A 98 40.28 2.75 -6.68
C ILE A 98 40.34 3.97 -7.60
N SER A 99 39.76 5.08 -7.14
CA SER A 99 39.81 6.38 -7.78
C SER A 99 40.33 7.41 -6.79
N PRO A 100 41.66 7.65 -6.77
CA PRO A 100 42.26 8.68 -5.93
C PRO A 100 41.71 10.08 -6.23
N ARG A 101 41.34 10.34 -7.49
CA ARG A 101 40.80 11.65 -7.92
C ARG A 101 39.52 12.04 -7.19
N ASN A 102 38.63 11.07 -7.00
CA ASN A 102 37.31 11.29 -6.38
C ASN A 102 37.26 10.77 -4.94
N ASP A 103 38.40 10.31 -4.42
CA ASP A 103 38.55 9.64 -3.13
C ASP A 103 37.55 8.49 -2.91
N LEU A 104 37.38 7.60 -3.90
CA LEU A 104 36.47 6.44 -3.82
C LEU A 104 37.22 5.13 -4.06
N ALA A 105 36.86 4.10 -3.32
CA ALA A 105 37.30 2.72 -3.55
C ALA A 105 36.11 1.75 -3.48
N LEU A 106 36.13 0.76 -4.37
CA LEU A 106 35.19 -0.36 -4.39
C LEU A 106 35.90 -1.60 -3.90
N LEU A 107 35.35 -2.21 -2.86
CA LEU A 107 35.84 -3.43 -2.25
C LEU A 107 34.88 -4.58 -2.52
N GLU A 108 35.42 -5.79 -2.58
CA GLU A 108 34.66 -7.02 -2.71
C GLU A 108 34.98 -7.97 -1.56
N ILE A 109 33.94 -8.38 -0.84
CA ILE A 109 34.01 -9.38 0.22
C ILE A 109 34.21 -10.76 -0.41
N ALA A 110 35.05 -11.60 0.20
CA ALA A 110 35.23 -12.98 -0.23
C ALA A 110 33.90 -13.76 -0.26
N GLU A 111 33.66 -14.52 -1.32
CA GLU A 111 32.41 -15.26 -1.50
C GLU A 111 32.10 -16.20 -0.32
N GLY A 112 30.84 -16.23 0.10
CA GLY A 112 30.36 -17.10 1.19
C GLY A 112 30.76 -16.68 2.61
N SER A 113 31.54 -15.60 2.78
CA SER A 113 32.03 -15.19 4.10
C SER A 113 31.09 -14.23 4.86
N LEU A 114 30.51 -13.25 4.17
CA LEU A 114 29.61 -12.25 4.74
C LEU A 114 28.71 -11.67 3.64
N ARG A 115 27.46 -11.36 3.99
CA ARG A 115 26.52 -10.64 3.13
C ARG A 115 25.93 -9.45 3.89
N LEU A 116 25.84 -8.31 3.22
CA LEU A 116 25.37 -7.06 3.82
C LEU A 116 24.10 -6.56 3.11
N PRO A 117 23.16 -5.93 3.81
CA PRO A 117 22.04 -5.25 3.17
C PRO A 117 22.57 -4.03 2.39
N PRO A 118 22.37 -3.95 1.07
CA PRO A 118 22.81 -2.79 0.29
C PRO A 118 21.97 -1.56 0.61
N LEU A 119 22.61 -0.40 0.64
CA LEU A 119 21.92 0.88 0.83
C LEU A 119 21.45 1.42 -0.53
N ALA A 120 20.25 2.01 -0.53
CA ALA A 120 19.75 2.75 -1.68
C ALA A 120 20.32 4.17 -1.70
N MET A 121 20.53 4.70 -2.89
CA MET A 121 20.94 6.07 -3.12
C MET A 121 19.73 6.96 -3.37
N ALA A 122 19.81 8.22 -2.95
CA ALA A 122 18.80 9.19 -3.30
C ALA A 122 18.83 9.47 -4.81
N GLY A 123 17.64 9.60 -5.43
CA GLY A 123 17.51 10.00 -6.84
C GLY A 123 17.90 11.45 -7.13
N GLY A 124 18.12 12.24 -6.07
CA GLY A 124 18.58 13.61 -6.10
C GLY A 124 18.66 14.15 -4.67
N VAL A 125 19.44 15.20 -4.48
CA VAL A 125 19.45 15.94 -3.21
C VAL A 125 18.31 16.95 -3.27
N SER A 126 17.30 16.81 -2.41
CA SER A 126 16.20 17.77 -2.35
C SER A 126 16.75 19.16 -2.06
N ALA A 127 16.27 20.18 -2.77
CA ALA A 127 16.70 21.58 -2.60
C ALA A 127 16.32 22.15 -1.22
N ASN A 128 15.41 21.48 -0.49
CA ASN A 128 15.14 21.78 0.91
C ASN A 128 16.27 21.17 1.75
N LEU A 129 17.14 22.04 2.26
CA LEU A 129 18.22 21.73 3.20
C LEU A 129 17.66 20.89 4.37
N GLY A 130 17.80 19.57 4.26
CA GLY A 130 17.21 18.60 5.18
C GLY A 130 18.15 18.20 6.31
N GLU A 131 17.58 17.59 7.34
CA GLU A 131 18.33 16.83 8.34
C GLU A 131 19.10 15.71 7.64
N VAL A 132 20.35 15.49 8.04
CA VAL A 132 21.21 14.45 7.50
C VAL A 132 21.90 13.72 8.64
N SER A 133 22.23 12.45 8.42
CA SER A 133 22.96 11.62 9.37
C SER A 133 24.25 11.11 8.77
N ALA A 134 25.39 11.49 9.35
CA ALA A 134 26.66 10.85 9.04
C ALA A 134 26.76 9.57 9.87
N VAL A 135 26.95 8.42 9.21
CA VAL A 135 27.02 7.11 9.87
C VAL A 135 28.40 6.50 9.69
N GLY A 136 29.02 6.07 10.78
CA GLY A 136 30.33 5.42 10.72
C GLY A 136 30.93 5.05 12.07
N TYR A 137 32.24 4.82 12.07
CA TYR A 137 32.98 4.27 13.20
C TYR A 137 34.11 5.20 13.67
N PRO A 138 33.78 6.30 14.37
CA PRO A 138 34.77 7.25 14.88
C PRO A 138 35.60 6.68 16.03
N MET A 139 36.93 6.70 15.90
CA MET A 139 37.84 6.14 16.91
C MET A 139 37.75 6.85 18.26
N ASN A 140 37.50 8.16 18.26
CA ASN A 140 37.38 8.91 19.51
C ASN A 140 36.15 8.50 20.33
N VAL A 141 35.10 7.98 19.69
CA VAL A 141 33.94 7.43 20.41
C VAL A 141 34.27 6.06 20.97
N ASP A 142 34.93 5.19 20.19
CA ASP A 142 35.39 3.88 20.66
C ASP A 142 36.27 4.03 21.93
N LEU A 143 37.27 4.92 21.87
CA LEU A 143 38.16 5.21 23.01
C LEU A 143 37.41 5.81 24.21
N ALA A 144 36.44 6.70 23.97
CA ALA A 144 35.61 7.28 25.04
C ALA A 144 34.70 6.24 25.71
N GLN A 145 34.36 5.15 25.02
CA GLN A 145 33.64 4.01 25.55
C GLN A 145 34.55 2.99 26.26
N GLY A 146 35.86 3.24 26.31
CA GLY A 146 36.85 2.38 26.94
C GLY A 146 37.25 1.18 26.08
N LEU A 147 36.94 1.20 24.77
CA LEU A 147 37.43 0.20 23.83
C LEU A 147 38.91 0.44 23.53
N ASP A 148 39.65 -0.65 23.35
CA ASP A 148 41.05 -0.59 22.93
C ASP A 148 41.21 -0.67 21.40
N MET A 149 42.45 -0.59 20.92
CA MET A 149 42.72 -0.69 19.49
C MET A 149 42.34 -2.05 18.89
N ASN A 150 42.34 -3.14 19.67
CA ASN A 150 41.99 -4.47 19.18
C ASN A 150 40.47 -4.69 19.10
N ASP A 151 39.68 -3.91 19.84
CA ASP A 151 38.22 -3.91 19.75
C ASP A 151 37.69 -3.43 18.39
N VAL A 152 38.53 -2.84 17.53
CA VAL A 152 38.15 -2.49 16.14
C VAL A 152 37.71 -3.70 15.32
N PHE A 153 38.16 -4.90 15.69
CA PHE A 153 37.79 -6.16 15.04
C PHE A 153 36.44 -6.72 15.50
N ARG A 154 35.86 -6.14 16.55
CA ARG A 154 34.57 -6.58 17.11
C ARG A 154 33.45 -5.76 16.48
N ALA A 155 32.33 -6.44 16.22
CA ALA A 155 31.12 -5.78 15.78
C ALA A 155 30.65 -4.78 16.83
N GLN A 156 30.38 -3.56 16.39
CA GLN A 156 29.84 -2.48 17.19
C GLN A 156 28.76 -1.78 16.38
N PRO A 157 27.71 -1.24 16.99
CA PRO A 157 26.78 -0.38 16.27
C PRO A 157 27.52 0.89 15.80
N PRO A 158 27.28 1.36 14.56
CA PRO A 158 27.91 2.58 14.08
C PRO A 158 27.31 3.80 14.79
N VAL A 159 28.13 4.84 14.93
CA VAL A 159 27.73 6.14 15.45
C VAL A 159 26.95 6.88 14.37
N LYS A 160 25.83 7.50 14.78
CA LYS A 160 24.95 8.29 13.91
C LYS A 160 24.98 9.73 14.38
N SER A 161 25.71 10.58 13.66
CA SER A 161 25.82 12.00 13.94
C SER A 161 24.81 12.76 13.10
N ARG A 162 23.92 13.51 13.74
CA ARG A 162 22.89 14.30 13.05
C ARG A 162 23.36 15.73 12.79
N GLY A 163 22.93 16.29 11.67
CA GLY A 163 23.14 17.69 11.32
C GLY A 163 22.25 18.08 10.15
N TYR A 164 22.65 19.12 9.41
CA TYR A 164 21.88 19.64 8.30
C TYR A 164 22.73 19.75 7.05
N LEU A 165 22.10 19.47 5.91
CA LEU A 165 22.66 19.81 4.61
C LEU A 165 22.83 21.33 4.53
N SER A 166 24.03 21.79 4.14
CA SER A 166 24.35 23.22 4.01
C SER A 166 24.46 23.66 2.54
N GLY A 167 24.57 22.71 1.61
CA GLY A 167 24.50 22.95 0.17
C GLY A 167 25.42 22.04 -0.64
N GLU A 168 25.24 22.05 -1.96
CA GLU A 168 26.18 21.44 -2.89
C GLU A 168 27.26 22.47 -3.27
N ARG A 169 28.52 22.13 -3.03
CA ARG A 169 29.66 23.00 -3.34
C ARG A 169 30.66 22.15 -4.11
N PRO A 170 30.84 22.31 -5.42
CA PRO A 170 31.95 21.66 -6.09
C PRO A 170 33.26 22.14 -5.45
N SER A 171 34.06 21.21 -4.94
CA SER A 171 35.42 21.53 -4.52
C SER A 171 36.28 21.81 -5.77
N ARG A 172 37.53 22.26 -5.60
CA ARG A 172 38.45 22.43 -6.74
C ARG A 172 38.83 21.11 -7.44
N GLN A 173 38.54 19.94 -6.84
CA GLN A 173 39.04 18.63 -7.31
C GLN A 173 37.93 17.68 -7.78
N PHE A 174 36.81 17.63 -7.05
CA PHE A 174 35.63 16.80 -7.34
C PHE A 174 34.38 17.36 -6.65
N ASP A 175 33.21 16.87 -7.04
CA ASP A 175 31.94 17.36 -6.53
C ASP A 175 31.65 16.90 -5.10
N THR A 176 31.36 17.85 -4.19
CA THR A 176 31.12 17.57 -2.77
C THR A 176 29.83 18.21 -2.24
N ILE A 177 29.37 17.63 -1.15
CA ILE A 177 28.22 18.07 -0.38
C ILE A 177 28.71 18.59 0.96
N LEU A 178 28.23 19.77 1.33
CA LEU A 178 28.52 20.43 2.60
C LEU A 178 27.43 20.11 3.63
N HIS A 179 27.81 19.70 4.83
CA HIS A 179 26.88 19.45 5.93
C HIS A 179 27.46 19.84 7.30
N THR A 180 26.60 19.87 8.31
CA THR A 180 26.98 20.14 9.71
C THR A 180 26.95 18.91 10.61
N ALA A 181 26.58 17.72 10.07
CA ALA A 181 26.62 16.48 10.85
C ALA A 181 28.07 16.15 11.28
N PRO A 182 28.38 16.08 12.59
CA PRO A 182 29.75 15.91 13.05
C PRO A 182 30.41 14.62 12.56
N ILE A 183 31.58 14.74 11.94
CA ILE A 183 32.44 13.60 11.59
C ILE A 183 33.81 13.75 12.24
N ALA A 184 34.36 12.62 12.68
CA ALA A 184 35.72 12.47 13.18
C ALA A 184 36.47 11.38 12.40
N ARG A 185 37.79 11.26 12.63
CA ARG A 185 38.61 10.17 12.06
C ARG A 185 37.95 8.80 12.31
N GLY A 186 37.82 8.03 11.24
CA GLY A 186 37.08 6.76 11.22
C GLY A 186 35.74 6.82 10.49
N ASN A 187 35.10 7.99 10.35
CA ASN A 187 33.87 8.13 9.56
C ASN A 187 34.12 8.16 8.04
N SER A 188 35.34 8.47 7.61
CA SER A 188 35.71 8.54 6.20
C SER A 188 35.36 7.23 5.48
N GLY A 189 34.64 7.34 4.38
CA GLY A 189 34.11 6.26 3.58
C GLY A 189 32.70 5.79 3.97
N GLY A 190 32.18 6.26 5.12
CA GLY A 190 30.82 6.00 5.56
C GLY A 190 29.78 6.85 4.82
N PRO A 191 28.50 6.46 4.84
CA PRO A 191 27.48 7.19 4.11
C PRO A 191 27.02 8.44 4.88
N LEU A 192 26.70 9.49 4.12
CA LEU A 192 25.83 10.57 4.54
C LEU A 192 24.40 10.21 4.11
N LEU A 193 23.50 10.07 5.08
CA LEU A 193 22.13 9.61 4.86
C LEU A 193 21.14 10.77 4.98
N ASP A 194 20.11 10.74 4.13
CA ASP A 194 18.89 11.50 4.38
C ASP A 194 18.05 10.83 5.48
N PRO A 195 16.96 11.47 5.96
CA PRO A 195 16.14 10.91 7.03
C PRO A 195 15.53 9.54 6.68
N CYS A 196 15.32 9.23 5.40
CA CYS A 196 14.82 7.93 4.92
C CYS A 196 15.92 6.86 4.77
N GLY A 197 17.13 7.11 5.27
CA GLY A 197 18.24 6.16 5.19
C GLY A 197 18.82 6.00 3.77
N ARG A 198 18.52 6.92 2.85
CA ARG A 198 19.09 6.91 1.50
C ARG A 198 20.43 7.63 1.49
N VAL A 199 21.41 7.08 0.79
CA VAL A 199 22.72 7.69 0.63
C VAL A 199 22.60 8.93 -0.23
N ILE A 200 23.05 10.07 0.30
CA ILE A 200 23.21 11.32 -0.44
C ILE A 200 24.69 11.65 -0.70
N GLY A 201 25.63 11.01 0.00
CA GLY A 201 27.06 11.17 -0.24
C GLY A 201 27.93 10.21 0.58
N VAL A 202 29.25 10.28 0.39
CA VAL A 202 30.25 9.50 1.13
C VAL A 202 31.11 10.44 1.98
N ASN A 203 30.99 10.36 3.31
CA ASN A 203 31.74 11.21 4.25
C ASN A 203 33.25 11.09 3.97
N SER A 204 33.97 12.21 3.91
CA SER A 204 35.42 12.19 3.60
C SER A 204 36.23 13.04 4.57
N PHE A 205 36.09 14.38 4.55
CA PHE A 205 36.95 15.30 5.32
C PHE A 205 36.17 16.47 5.96
N SER A 206 36.79 17.13 6.94
CA SER A 206 36.29 18.36 7.58
C SER A 206 36.97 19.61 7.01
N ALA A 207 36.35 20.78 7.14
CA ALA A 207 37.05 22.05 7.00
C ALA A 207 38.04 22.21 8.17
N ASP A 208 39.30 22.55 7.90
CA ASP A 208 40.27 22.91 8.95
C ASP A 208 39.83 24.23 9.61
N SER A 209 39.27 24.18 10.81
CA SER A 209 38.85 25.36 11.58
C SER A 209 39.98 25.83 12.49
N ASN A 210 40.88 26.66 11.96
CA ASN A 210 41.96 27.27 12.76
C ASN A 210 41.49 28.39 13.71
N SER A 211 40.18 28.53 13.99
CA SER A 211 39.63 29.75 14.61
C SER A 211 38.24 29.64 15.25
N GLY A 212 37.82 28.50 15.83
CA GLY A 212 36.54 28.45 16.59
C GLY A 212 35.28 28.83 15.79
N GLU A 213 35.36 28.78 14.46
CA GLU A 213 34.26 29.01 13.52
C GLU A 213 33.40 27.74 13.38
N ALA A 214 32.20 27.89 12.80
CA ALA A 214 31.27 26.78 12.58
C ALA A 214 31.93 25.65 11.79
N GLU A 215 31.93 24.45 12.37
CA GLU A 215 32.51 23.26 11.73
C GLU A 215 31.61 22.78 10.59
N PHE A 216 32.15 22.80 9.38
CA PHE A 216 31.53 22.18 8.22
C PHE A 216 32.30 20.93 7.80
N TYR A 217 31.56 19.98 7.26
CA TYR A 217 32.06 18.69 6.84
C TYR A 217 31.64 18.40 5.40
N PHE A 218 32.44 17.58 4.73
CA PHE A 218 32.31 17.29 3.31
C PHE A 218 32.11 15.82 3.04
N ALA A 219 31.16 15.54 2.16
CA ALA A 219 30.94 14.22 1.59
C ALA A 219 31.11 14.25 0.06
N VAL A 220 31.71 13.21 -0.52
CA VAL A 220 31.75 12.97 -1.97
C VAL A 220 30.31 12.82 -2.46
N SER A 221 29.91 13.55 -3.49
CA SER A 221 28.51 13.57 -3.93
C SER A 221 28.12 12.35 -4.76
N LEU A 222 26.81 12.13 -4.91
CA LEU A 222 26.28 11.10 -5.80
C LEU A 222 26.67 11.31 -7.28
N ARG A 223 27.02 12.54 -7.69
CA ARG A 223 27.49 12.83 -9.04
C ARG A 223 28.84 12.18 -9.34
N GLU A 224 29.66 11.94 -8.32
CA GLU A 224 30.91 11.20 -8.45
C GLU A 224 30.72 9.70 -8.18
N LEU A 225 29.89 9.36 -7.18
CA LEU A 225 29.68 7.98 -6.75
C LEU A 225 28.93 7.13 -7.79
N LEU A 226 27.82 7.63 -8.35
CA LEU A 226 26.99 6.84 -9.26
C LEU A 226 27.73 6.46 -10.56
N PRO A 227 28.47 7.37 -11.24
CA PRO A 227 29.29 6.99 -12.38
C PRO A 227 30.41 6.01 -12.02
N PHE A 228 31.05 6.17 -10.85
CA PHE A 228 32.09 5.26 -10.39
C PHE A 228 31.56 3.84 -10.17
N LEU A 229 30.36 3.69 -9.62
CA LEU A 229 29.74 2.38 -9.44
C LEU A 229 29.39 1.72 -10.78
N ARG A 230 28.73 2.46 -11.66
CA ARG A 230 28.32 1.95 -12.98
C ARG A 230 29.51 1.55 -13.84
N SER A 231 30.59 2.34 -13.84
CA SER A 231 31.81 2.02 -14.60
C SER A 231 32.51 0.75 -14.10
N ASN A 232 32.23 0.31 -12.87
CA ASN A 232 32.76 -0.90 -12.25
C ASN A 232 31.70 -2.02 -12.15
N GLY A 233 30.64 -1.97 -12.96
CA GLY A 233 29.66 -3.04 -13.09
C GLY A 233 28.70 -3.20 -11.90
N VAL A 234 28.59 -2.17 -11.05
CA VAL A 234 27.60 -2.15 -9.97
C VAL A 234 26.41 -1.30 -10.43
N GLU A 235 25.20 -1.88 -10.41
CA GLU A 235 23.95 -1.17 -10.62
C GLU A 235 23.37 -0.73 -9.27
N PRO A 236 23.57 0.53 -8.83
CA PRO A 236 23.09 0.99 -7.54
C PRO A 236 21.56 1.08 -7.54
N ALA A 237 20.94 0.68 -6.43
CA ALA A 237 19.53 0.97 -6.19
C ALA A 237 19.37 2.49 -6.00
N VAL A 238 18.63 3.15 -6.89
CA VAL A 238 18.36 4.59 -6.82
C VAL A 238 16.88 4.80 -6.56
N ASN A 239 16.55 5.56 -5.52
CA ASN A 239 15.19 5.83 -5.08
C ASN A 239 14.85 7.31 -5.23
N THR A 240 13.99 7.61 -6.22
CA THR A 240 13.52 8.96 -6.55
C THR A 240 12.20 9.32 -5.84
N LEU A 241 11.59 8.41 -5.08
CA LEU A 241 10.30 8.67 -4.44
C LEU A 241 10.42 9.62 -3.25
N PRO A 242 9.35 10.34 -2.88
CA PRO A 242 9.32 11.16 -1.69
C PRO A 242 9.60 10.34 -0.41
N CYS A 243 10.31 10.94 0.54
CA CYS A 243 10.58 10.34 1.83
C CYS A 243 9.36 10.52 2.75
N ARG A 244 8.58 9.46 3.04
CA ARG A 244 7.27 9.54 3.72
C ARG A 244 7.07 8.47 4.79
N SER A 245 6.65 8.82 5.99
CA SER A 245 6.53 7.87 7.11
C SER A 245 5.37 6.89 6.90
N ILE A 246 5.46 5.70 7.51
CA ILE A 246 4.36 4.75 7.54
C ILE A 246 3.12 5.34 8.25
N ASP A 247 3.32 6.14 9.29
CA ASP A 247 2.22 6.78 10.01
C ASP A 247 1.44 7.75 9.12
N GLU A 248 2.14 8.54 8.30
CA GLU A 248 1.54 9.43 7.30
C GLU A 248 0.73 8.63 6.26
N LEU A 249 1.33 7.58 5.67
CA LEU A 249 0.62 6.70 4.73
C LEU A 249 -0.62 6.04 5.35
N ASN A 250 -0.53 5.60 6.61
CA ASN A 250 -1.66 5.02 7.33
C ASN A 250 -2.74 6.06 7.64
N ALA A 251 -2.38 7.32 7.92
CA ALA A 251 -3.33 8.40 8.14
C ALA A 251 -4.10 8.72 6.85
N GLU A 252 -3.41 8.87 5.72
CA GLU A 252 -4.04 9.12 4.43
C GLU A 252 -4.93 7.96 3.96
N GLU A 253 -4.51 6.71 4.20
CA GLU A 253 -5.34 5.56 3.85
C GLU A 253 -6.63 5.52 4.70
N ARG A 254 -6.55 5.84 6.00
CA ARG A 254 -7.74 5.95 6.87
C ARG A 254 -8.69 7.05 6.39
N GLU A 255 -8.15 8.20 5.98
CA GLU A 255 -8.94 9.31 5.44
C GLU A 255 -9.62 8.93 4.11
N ARG A 256 -8.89 8.25 3.22
CA ARG A 256 -9.42 7.73 1.96
C ARG A 256 -10.58 6.76 2.21
N LEU A 257 -10.40 5.80 3.11
CA LEU A 257 -11.44 4.83 3.46
C LEU A 257 -12.65 5.50 4.11
N ALA A 258 -12.45 6.48 4.99
CA ALA A 258 -13.53 7.25 5.60
C ALA A 258 -14.33 8.02 4.56
N THR A 259 -13.65 8.66 3.60
CA THR A 259 -14.27 9.38 2.48
C THR A 259 -15.10 8.42 1.62
N GLN A 260 -14.54 7.28 1.20
CA GLN A 260 -15.26 6.26 0.43
C GLN A 260 -16.49 5.72 1.16
N GLN A 261 -16.39 5.47 2.47
CA GLN A 261 -17.53 5.03 3.29
C GLN A 261 -18.61 6.12 3.39
N SER A 262 -18.21 7.39 3.51
CA SER A 262 -19.15 8.51 3.55
C SER A 262 -19.89 8.68 2.24
N GLU A 263 -19.20 8.56 1.10
CA GLU A 263 -19.77 8.62 -0.24
C GLU A 263 -20.72 7.46 -0.50
N ALA A 264 -20.34 6.23 -0.14
CA ALA A 264 -21.21 5.06 -0.26
C ALA A 264 -22.50 5.22 0.57
N ARG A 265 -22.40 5.77 1.79
CA ARG A 265 -23.57 6.07 2.63
C ARG A 265 -24.44 7.16 2.02
N ALA A 266 -23.85 8.21 1.47
CA ALA A 266 -24.58 9.28 0.79
C ALA A 266 -25.34 8.74 -0.43
N GLN A 267 -24.71 7.92 -1.27
CA GLN A 267 -25.35 7.27 -2.41
C GLN A 267 -26.51 6.35 -1.99
N LEU A 268 -26.36 5.60 -0.90
CA LEU A 268 -27.45 4.76 -0.37
C LEU A 268 -28.61 5.61 0.17
N ALA A 269 -28.32 6.73 0.82
CA ALA A 269 -29.35 7.66 1.31
C ALA A 269 -30.13 8.30 0.16
N GLU A 270 -29.44 8.77 -0.89
CA GLU A 270 -30.05 9.31 -2.11
C GLU A 270 -30.91 8.26 -2.82
N ARG A 271 -30.42 7.02 -2.95
CA ARG A 271 -31.21 5.91 -3.48
C ARG A 271 -32.44 5.61 -2.63
N ALA A 272 -32.33 5.70 -1.31
CA ALA A 272 -33.47 5.49 -0.42
C ALA A 272 -34.51 6.62 -0.55
N GLU A 273 -34.08 7.86 -0.73
CA GLU A 273 -34.96 9.02 -0.94
C GLU A 273 -35.68 8.94 -2.30
N THR A 274 -34.95 8.69 -3.37
CA THR A 274 -35.53 8.49 -4.71
C THR A 274 -36.55 7.35 -4.73
N LEU A 275 -36.27 6.23 -4.06
CA LEU A 275 -37.24 5.13 -3.93
C LEU A 275 -38.47 5.49 -3.10
N ARG A 276 -38.34 6.37 -2.09
CA ARG A 276 -39.50 6.90 -1.33
C ARG A 276 -40.37 7.79 -2.22
N GLU A 277 -39.77 8.70 -2.98
CA GLU A 277 -40.54 9.53 -3.92
C GLU A 277 -41.27 8.70 -4.97
N VAL A 278 -40.60 7.67 -5.52
CA VAL A 278 -41.24 6.74 -6.46
C VAL A 278 -42.40 6.02 -5.81
N ARG A 279 -42.24 5.54 -4.56
CA ARG A 279 -43.31 4.89 -3.80
C ARG A 279 -44.51 5.81 -3.63
N ASP A 280 -44.28 7.04 -3.20
CA ASP A 280 -45.34 8.00 -2.89
C ASP A 280 -46.10 8.40 -4.15
N LYS A 281 -45.38 8.70 -5.24
CA LYS A 281 -45.97 8.98 -6.56
C LYS A 281 -46.78 7.78 -7.07
N ALA A 282 -46.19 6.58 -7.04
CA ALA A 282 -46.87 5.35 -7.48
C ALA A 282 -48.15 5.07 -6.67
N ARG A 283 -48.12 5.34 -5.36
CA ARG A 283 -49.28 5.14 -4.48
C ARG A 283 -50.41 6.10 -4.82
N LEU A 284 -50.12 7.37 -5.01
CA LEU A 284 -51.12 8.38 -5.40
C LEU A 284 -51.74 8.06 -6.77
N THR A 285 -50.91 7.74 -7.77
CA THR A 285 -51.38 7.34 -9.10
C THR A 285 -52.25 6.08 -9.03
N ALA A 286 -51.81 5.04 -8.33
CA ALA A 286 -52.58 3.80 -8.17
C ALA A 286 -53.90 4.02 -7.41
N GLN A 287 -53.92 4.90 -6.39
CA GLN A 287 -55.16 5.27 -5.70
C GLN A 287 -56.16 5.92 -6.65
N MET A 288 -55.73 6.90 -7.45
CA MET A 288 -56.61 7.59 -8.40
C MET A 288 -57.18 6.61 -9.44
N GLU A 289 -56.32 5.80 -10.07
CA GLU A 289 -56.74 4.84 -11.10
C GLU A 289 -57.69 3.75 -10.55
N VAL A 290 -57.41 3.23 -9.34
CA VAL A 290 -58.27 2.20 -8.72
C VAL A 290 -59.60 2.79 -8.28
N LEU A 291 -59.62 4.01 -7.73
CA LEU A 291 -60.87 4.70 -7.36
C LEU A 291 -61.72 4.98 -8.60
N GLU A 292 -61.14 5.52 -9.67
CA GLU A 292 -61.83 5.77 -10.93
C GLU A 292 -62.39 4.47 -11.54
N ALA A 293 -61.57 3.42 -11.63
CA ALA A 293 -62.00 2.13 -12.15
C ALA A 293 -63.13 1.50 -11.30
N ARG A 294 -63.09 1.72 -9.98
CA ARG A 294 -64.13 1.25 -9.06
C ARG A 294 -65.42 2.04 -9.22
N GLU A 295 -65.35 3.37 -9.29
CA GLU A 295 -66.49 4.26 -9.53
C GLU A 295 -67.16 3.96 -10.87
N ASN A 296 -66.37 3.80 -11.94
CA ASN A 296 -66.87 3.42 -13.25
C ASN A 296 -67.61 2.07 -13.23
N ARG A 297 -67.05 1.04 -12.57
CA ARG A 297 -67.73 -0.26 -12.43
C ARG A 297 -68.99 -0.17 -11.56
N MET A 298 -69.01 0.64 -10.51
CA MET A 298 -70.21 0.86 -9.68
C MET A 298 -71.30 1.61 -10.45
N ALA A 299 -70.94 2.63 -11.23
CA ALA A 299 -71.87 3.38 -12.06
C ALA A 299 -72.48 2.48 -13.16
N LEU A 300 -71.65 1.69 -13.85
CA LEU A 300 -72.13 0.73 -14.84
C LEU A 300 -73.02 -0.35 -14.21
N ALA A 301 -72.67 -0.85 -13.01
CA ALA A 301 -73.50 -1.80 -12.28
C ALA A 301 -74.85 -1.20 -11.89
N LEU A 302 -74.89 0.06 -11.46
CA LEU A 302 -76.13 0.79 -11.15
C LEU A 302 -76.99 0.99 -12.40
N ILE A 303 -76.39 1.41 -13.53
CA ILE A 303 -77.10 1.56 -14.80
C ILE A 303 -77.69 0.21 -15.24
N ALA A 304 -76.91 -0.87 -15.18
CA ALA A 304 -77.38 -2.21 -15.51
C ALA A 304 -78.52 -2.67 -14.57
N LEU A 305 -78.44 -2.35 -13.28
CA LEU A 305 -79.51 -2.64 -12.31
C LEU A 305 -80.80 -1.86 -12.62
N LEU A 306 -80.69 -0.56 -12.94
CA LEU A 306 -81.84 0.26 -13.34
C LEU A 306 -82.49 -0.25 -14.63
N LEU A 307 -81.68 -0.65 -15.63
CA LEU A 307 -82.16 -1.29 -16.85
C LEU A 307 -82.86 -2.63 -16.56
N ALA A 308 -82.30 -3.43 -15.64
CA ALA A 308 -82.90 -4.70 -15.22
C ALA A 308 -84.28 -4.48 -14.58
N LEU A 309 -84.40 -3.49 -13.68
CA LEU A 309 -85.67 -3.12 -13.04
C LEU A 309 -86.68 -2.57 -14.05
N GLY A 310 -86.26 -1.67 -14.96
CA GLY A 310 -87.12 -1.08 -15.99
C GLY A 310 -87.65 -2.11 -16.99
N ALA A 311 -86.77 -2.97 -17.51
CA ALA A 311 -87.17 -4.06 -18.41
C ALA A 311 -88.04 -5.11 -17.69
N GLY A 312 -87.74 -5.41 -16.43
CA GLY A 312 -88.54 -6.31 -15.59
C GLY A 312 -89.95 -5.78 -15.34
N TYR A 313 -90.09 -4.48 -15.05
CA TYR A 313 -91.39 -3.82 -14.93
C TYR A 313 -92.17 -3.86 -16.26
N GLY A 314 -91.51 -3.55 -17.39
CA GLY A 314 -92.11 -3.65 -18.72
C GLY A 314 -92.61 -5.08 -19.04
N ALA A 315 -91.81 -6.09 -18.71
CA ALA A 315 -92.20 -7.49 -18.85
C ALA A 315 -93.44 -7.86 -18.00
N ALA A 316 -93.52 -7.33 -16.77
CA ALA A 316 -94.65 -7.55 -15.88
C ALA A 316 -95.95 -6.90 -16.39
N VAL A 317 -95.86 -5.67 -16.92
CA VAL A 317 -97.01 -4.93 -17.47
C VAL A 317 -97.52 -5.55 -18.78
N TRP A 318 -96.63 -5.95 -19.70
CA TRP A 318 -97.02 -6.54 -20.99
C TRP A 318 -97.44 -8.01 -20.90
N ARG A 319 -97.32 -8.66 -19.73
CA ARG A 319 -97.65 -10.07 -19.55
C ARG A 319 -99.13 -10.40 -19.76
N SER A 320 -100.02 -9.45 -19.47
CA SER A 320 -101.48 -9.64 -19.57
C SER A 320 -102.06 -9.35 -20.96
N ASP A 321 -101.26 -8.79 -21.88
CA ASP A 321 -101.70 -8.44 -23.25
C ASP A 321 -101.26 -9.53 -24.25
N GLU A 322 -102.24 -10.25 -24.77
CA GLU A 322 -102.08 -11.39 -25.68
C GLU A 322 -101.32 -11.02 -26.97
N ALA A 323 -101.47 -9.78 -27.45
CA ALA A 323 -100.78 -9.25 -28.64
C ALA A 323 -99.30 -8.88 -28.39
N ARG A 324 -98.89 -8.69 -27.12
CA ARG A 324 -97.54 -8.25 -26.73
C ARG A 324 -96.69 -9.32 -26.04
N ARG A 325 -97.15 -10.57 -25.98
CA ARG A 325 -96.43 -11.69 -25.32
C ARG A 325 -94.97 -11.88 -25.73
N ASN A 326 -94.63 -11.69 -27.01
CA ASN A 326 -93.24 -11.81 -27.47
C ASN A 326 -92.35 -10.67 -26.95
N HIS A 327 -92.89 -9.45 -26.83
CA HIS A 327 -92.19 -8.31 -26.22
C HIS A 327 -91.97 -8.51 -24.73
N ALA A 328 -92.93 -9.13 -24.01
CA ALA A 328 -92.78 -9.47 -22.60
C ALA A 328 -91.65 -10.50 -22.36
N LYS A 329 -91.52 -11.53 -23.22
CA LYS A 329 -90.42 -12.50 -23.14
C LYS A 329 -89.06 -11.87 -23.40
N LEU A 330 -88.97 -11.02 -24.43
CA LEU A 330 -87.74 -10.28 -24.75
C LEU A 330 -87.33 -9.35 -23.59
N ALA A 331 -88.29 -8.61 -23.02
CA ALA A 331 -88.06 -7.73 -21.87
C ALA A 331 -87.62 -8.50 -20.61
N ALA A 332 -88.19 -9.69 -20.35
CA ALA A 332 -87.76 -10.56 -19.26
C ALA A 332 -86.33 -11.10 -19.47
N ALA A 333 -85.98 -11.48 -20.71
CA ALA A 333 -84.63 -11.92 -21.05
C ALA A 333 -83.60 -10.78 -20.91
N LEU A 334 -83.95 -9.58 -21.36
CA LEU A 334 -83.13 -8.37 -21.18
C LEU A 334 -82.95 -8.03 -19.70
N SER A 335 -84.00 -8.15 -18.88
CA SER A 335 -83.95 -7.94 -17.43
C SER A 335 -82.98 -8.91 -16.76
N ALA A 336 -83.07 -10.20 -17.08
CA ALA A 336 -82.17 -11.22 -16.53
C ALA A 336 -80.70 -11.00 -16.96
N ALA A 337 -80.47 -10.68 -18.24
CA ALA A 337 -79.13 -10.38 -18.75
C ALA A 337 -78.53 -9.13 -18.08
N ALA A 338 -79.32 -8.07 -17.90
CA ALA A 338 -78.88 -6.85 -17.22
C ALA A 338 -78.60 -7.07 -15.73
N LEU A 339 -79.36 -7.94 -15.05
CA LEU A 339 -79.11 -8.33 -13.66
C LEU A 339 -77.78 -9.09 -13.52
N VAL A 340 -77.52 -10.05 -14.42
CA VAL A 340 -76.25 -10.79 -14.46
C VAL A 340 -75.08 -9.85 -14.72
N ALA A 341 -75.22 -8.92 -15.66
CA ALA A 341 -74.21 -7.90 -15.94
C ALA A 341 -73.93 -7.01 -14.72
N ALA A 342 -74.97 -6.59 -13.99
CA ALA A 342 -74.82 -5.79 -12.77
C ALA A 342 -74.04 -6.54 -11.68
N VAL A 343 -74.35 -7.83 -11.46
CA VAL A 343 -73.64 -8.67 -10.48
C VAL A 343 -72.19 -8.89 -10.89
N LEU A 344 -71.92 -9.19 -12.16
CA LEU A 344 -70.56 -9.37 -12.66
C LEU A 344 -69.72 -8.08 -12.52
N LEU A 345 -70.26 -6.92 -12.88
CA LEU A 345 -69.60 -5.62 -12.72
C LEU A 345 -69.31 -5.30 -11.25
N TRP A 346 -70.20 -5.68 -10.34
CA TRP A 346 -70.02 -5.50 -8.90
C TRP A 346 -68.95 -6.42 -8.31
N ILE A 347 -68.95 -7.70 -8.68
CA ILE A 347 -67.99 -8.69 -8.15
C ILE A 347 -66.59 -8.46 -8.74
N THR A 348 -66.51 -8.13 -10.03
CA THR A 348 -65.23 -7.90 -10.70
C THR A 348 -64.61 -6.55 -10.38
N ARG A 349 -65.24 -5.68 -9.58
CA ARG A 349 -64.68 -4.37 -9.20
C ARG A 349 -63.28 -4.50 -8.57
N PRO A 350 -62.33 -3.60 -8.90
CA PRO A 350 -60.98 -3.73 -8.38
C PRO A 350 -60.99 -3.60 -6.86
N GLY A 351 -60.19 -4.43 -6.20
CA GLY A 351 -60.00 -4.41 -4.76
C GLY A 351 -58.96 -3.36 -4.36
N LEU A 352 -59.00 -2.89 -3.11
CA LEU A 352 -57.99 -1.95 -2.59
C LEU A 352 -56.59 -2.56 -2.51
N ALA A 353 -56.47 -3.89 -2.51
CA ALA A 353 -55.18 -4.60 -2.54
C ALA A 353 -54.40 -4.36 -3.84
N GLU A 354 -55.09 -4.08 -4.96
CA GLU A 354 -54.45 -3.84 -6.26
C GLU A 354 -53.59 -2.57 -6.28
N ILE A 355 -53.82 -1.65 -5.33
CA ILE A 355 -53.00 -0.45 -5.14
C ILE A 355 -51.58 -0.84 -4.73
N GLU A 356 -51.43 -1.76 -3.77
CA GLU A 356 -50.12 -2.19 -3.28
C GLU A 356 -49.38 -3.02 -4.33
N ASP A 357 -50.08 -3.83 -5.14
CA ASP A 357 -49.48 -4.56 -6.26
C ASP A 357 -48.90 -3.62 -7.33
N ARG A 358 -49.63 -2.54 -7.66
CA ARG A 358 -49.15 -1.51 -8.60
C ARG A 358 -47.96 -0.73 -8.05
N VAL A 359 -47.97 -0.41 -6.75
CA VAL A 359 -46.83 0.23 -6.06
C VAL A 359 -45.61 -0.69 -6.07
N ALA A 360 -45.79 -1.97 -5.76
CA ALA A 360 -44.71 -2.96 -5.79
C ALA A 360 -44.11 -3.12 -7.19
N ALA A 361 -44.95 -3.15 -8.23
CA ALA A 361 -44.51 -3.19 -9.62
C ALA A 361 -43.71 -1.94 -10.02
N ALA A 362 -44.19 -0.74 -9.64
CA ALA A 362 -43.49 0.51 -9.90
C ALA A 362 -42.13 0.59 -9.20
N LEU A 363 -42.03 0.12 -7.96
CA LEU A 363 -40.76 0.05 -7.23
C LEU A 363 -39.79 -0.94 -7.86
N LYS A 364 -40.27 -2.11 -8.29
CA LYS A 364 -39.44 -3.10 -8.99
C LYS A 364 -38.92 -2.53 -10.31
N GLN A 365 -39.74 -1.79 -11.04
CA GLN A 365 -39.35 -1.12 -12.27
C GLN A 365 -38.31 -0.02 -12.03
N ALA A 366 -38.46 0.80 -10.98
CA ALA A 366 -37.47 1.81 -10.62
C ALA A 366 -36.12 1.22 -10.18
N GLN A 367 -36.14 0.08 -9.49
CA GLN A 367 -34.93 -0.64 -9.09
C GLN A 367 -34.22 -1.31 -10.27
N THR A 368 -34.95 -1.69 -11.33
CA THR A 368 -34.39 -2.40 -12.51
C THR A 368 -34.09 -1.47 -13.69
N GLY A 369 -34.74 -0.30 -13.77
CA GLY A 369 -34.54 0.71 -14.82
C GLY A 369 -33.44 1.74 -14.51
N GLY A 370 -32.93 1.78 -13.28
CA GLY A 370 -31.71 2.50 -12.93
C GLY A 370 -30.48 1.67 -13.36
N ALA A 371 -29.53 2.30 -14.05
CA ALA A 371 -28.23 1.76 -14.42
C ALA A 371 -27.56 0.96 -13.27
N PRO A 372 -26.67 0.01 -13.58
CA PRO A 372 -26.41 -1.16 -12.75
C PRO A 372 -26.18 -0.75 -11.30
N GLY A 373 -26.89 -1.42 -10.39
CA GLY A 373 -26.57 -1.37 -8.97
C GLY A 373 -25.06 -1.54 -8.78
N PRO A 374 -24.50 -1.01 -7.67
CA PRO A 374 -23.07 -1.13 -7.41
C PRO A 374 -22.77 -2.61 -7.60
N ALA A 375 -21.88 -2.91 -8.55
CA ALA A 375 -21.52 -4.27 -8.90
C ALA A 375 -21.46 -5.02 -7.58
N THR A 376 -22.38 -5.96 -7.37
CA THR A 376 -22.26 -6.84 -6.23
C THR A 376 -20.83 -7.33 -6.32
N ALA A 377 -20.01 -6.98 -5.33
CA ALA A 377 -18.62 -7.40 -5.21
C ALA A 377 -18.53 -8.91 -4.94
N ASN A 378 -19.53 -9.66 -5.41
CA ASN A 378 -19.66 -11.09 -5.48
C ASN A 378 -19.82 -11.44 -6.96
N GLY A 379 -18.83 -11.06 -7.77
CA GLY A 379 -18.61 -11.64 -9.08
C GLY A 379 -17.54 -12.73 -8.94
N PRO A 380 -17.77 -13.97 -9.38
CA PRO A 380 -16.70 -14.95 -9.53
C PRO A 380 -15.83 -14.51 -10.72
N SER A 381 -14.76 -13.74 -10.45
CA SER A 381 -13.56 -13.55 -11.29
C SER A 381 -12.59 -12.51 -10.69
N ALA A 382 -12.13 -12.76 -9.47
CA ALA A 382 -10.84 -12.23 -9.00
C ALA A 382 -9.69 -13.24 -9.22
N GLU A 383 -10.02 -14.39 -9.81
CA GLU A 383 -9.07 -15.43 -10.21
C GLU A 383 -8.48 -15.14 -11.59
N GLY A 384 -7.30 -15.68 -11.85
CA GLY A 384 -6.61 -15.58 -13.13
C GLY A 384 -5.31 -14.82 -13.04
N ALA A 385 -4.66 -14.66 -14.20
CA ALA A 385 -3.38 -13.97 -14.31
C ALA A 385 -3.56 -12.45 -14.13
N LEU A 386 -2.74 -11.86 -13.27
CA LEU A 386 -2.74 -10.45 -12.92
C LEU A 386 -1.38 -9.83 -13.24
N ILE A 387 -1.42 -8.55 -13.61
CA ILE A 387 -0.25 -7.65 -13.61
C ILE A 387 -0.54 -6.57 -12.57
N CYS A 388 0.37 -6.43 -11.62
CA CYS A 388 0.27 -5.53 -10.50
C CYS A 388 1.33 -4.43 -10.65
N THR A 389 0.87 -3.21 -10.79
CA THR A 389 1.72 -2.02 -10.96
C THR A 389 1.76 -1.24 -9.68
N LEU A 390 2.96 -0.78 -9.30
CA LEU A 390 3.18 -0.02 -8.07
C LEU A 390 2.33 1.26 -8.09
N VAL A 391 1.74 1.61 -6.96
CA VAL A 391 1.04 2.87 -6.71
C VAL A 391 1.96 3.74 -5.83
N PRO A 392 2.76 4.66 -6.41
CA PRO A 392 3.78 5.40 -5.67
C PRO A 392 3.21 6.18 -4.48
N ASP A 393 2.04 6.81 -4.65
CA ASP A 393 1.41 7.62 -3.61
C ASP A 393 0.91 6.81 -2.40
N ARG A 394 0.79 5.49 -2.54
CA ARG A 394 0.42 4.56 -1.45
C ARG A 394 1.61 3.73 -0.98
N SER A 395 2.79 3.95 -1.54
CA SER A 395 3.98 3.15 -1.30
C SER A 395 5.07 3.97 -0.63
N ARG A 396 5.80 3.31 0.26
CA ARG A 396 7.06 3.77 0.82
C ARG A 396 8.14 2.79 0.37
N VAL A 397 8.93 3.19 -0.62
CA VAL A 397 10.08 2.41 -1.11
C VAL A 397 11.32 2.91 -0.38
N THR A 398 12.17 2.00 0.09
CA THR A 398 13.49 2.33 0.61
C THR A 398 14.56 1.78 -0.33
N ALA A 399 14.58 0.45 -0.54
CA ALA A 399 15.61 -0.24 -1.31
C ALA A 399 15.06 -1.32 -2.27
N ALA A 400 13.78 -1.67 -2.22
CA ALA A 400 13.19 -2.64 -3.13
C ALA A 400 13.11 -2.11 -4.57
N ARG A 401 13.13 -3.05 -5.51
CA ARG A 401 12.80 -2.76 -6.91
C ARG A 401 11.31 -2.47 -7.04
N THR A 402 10.97 -1.56 -7.94
CA THR A 402 9.61 -1.07 -8.18
C THR A 402 8.99 -1.61 -9.47
N ASP A 403 9.53 -2.70 -9.99
CA ASP A 403 9.05 -3.35 -11.22
C ASP A 403 7.63 -3.91 -11.05
N ASP A 404 6.93 -4.09 -12.16
CA ASP A 404 5.61 -4.75 -12.18
C ASP A 404 5.72 -6.20 -11.68
N VAL A 405 4.78 -6.59 -10.82
CA VAL A 405 4.68 -7.95 -10.30
C VAL A 405 3.60 -8.70 -11.07
N THR A 406 3.92 -9.90 -11.55
CA THR A 406 2.94 -10.75 -12.24
C THR A 406 2.69 -12.03 -11.47
N PHE A 407 1.42 -12.38 -11.28
CA PHE A 407 1.04 -13.65 -10.65
C PHE A 407 -0.36 -14.08 -11.05
N SER A 408 -0.69 -15.36 -10.91
CA SER A 408 -2.05 -15.87 -11.05
C SER A 408 -2.68 -16.15 -9.69
N TRP A 409 -3.89 -15.64 -9.46
CA TRP A 409 -4.66 -15.85 -8.23
C TRP A 409 -5.74 -16.92 -8.42
N SER A 410 -6.00 -17.68 -7.35
CA SER A 410 -7.11 -18.64 -7.24
C SER A 410 -7.90 -18.35 -5.95
N ALA A 411 -9.20 -18.62 -5.91
CA ALA A 411 -10.07 -18.24 -4.78
C ALA A 411 -9.77 -19.03 -3.50
N ASP A 412 -9.08 -20.16 -3.61
CA ASP A 412 -8.52 -20.90 -2.47
C ASP A 412 -7.26 -20.26 -1.88
N GLY A 413 -6.81 -19.11 -2.40
CA GLY A 413 -5.62 -18.40 -1.96
C GLY A 413 -4.33 -18.88 -2.61
N CYS A 414 -4.42 -19.74 -3.63
CA CYS A 414 -3.22 -20.20 -4.31
C CYS A 414 -2.69 -19.16 -5.30
N VAL A 415 -1.40 -18.83 -5.16
CA VAL A 415 -0.64 -18.00 -6.08
C VAL A 415 0.24 -18.86 -6.99
N ASN A 416 0.15 -18.65 -8.30
CA ASN A 416 0.93 -19.35 -9.34
C ASN A 416 0.83 -20.88 -9.29
N GLY A 417 -0.22 -21.44 -8.67
CA GLY A 417 -0.38 -22.89 -8.51
C GLY A 417 0.57 -23.54 -7.49
N ARG A 418 1.38 -22.74 -6.77
CA ARG A 418 2.49 -23.27 -5.95
C ARG A 418 2.60 -22.65 -4.56
N THR A 419 2.16 -21.41 -4.38
CA THR A 419 2.33 -20.69 -3.13
C THR A 419 0.97 -20.45 -2.50
N GLN A 420 0.65 -21.19 -1.44
CA GLN A 420 -0.55 -20.96 -0.65
C GLN A 420 -0.43 -19.66 0.16
N TYR A 421 -1.43 -18.79 0.06
CA TYR A 421 -1.62 -17.66 0.99
C TYR A 421 -2.51 -18.12 2.14
N GLY A 422 -2.21 -17.64 3.35
CA GLY A 422 -3.00 -17.88 4.53
C GLY A 422 -4.19 -16.92 4.62
N LEU A 423 -5.34 -17.41 5.08
CA LEU A 423 -6.52 -16.60 5.34
C LEU A 423 -6.58 -16.27 6.84
N GLY A 424 -6.36 -15.01 7.19
CA GLY A 424 -6.45 -14.53 8.57
C GLY A 424 -7.90 -14.49 9.07
N GLN A 425 -8.09 -14.38 10.39
CA GLN A 425 -9.42 -14.32 11.00
C GLN A 425 -10.25 -13.12 10.53
N GLY A 426 -9.59 -12.02 10.15
CA GLY A 426 -10.23 -10.83 9.56
C GLY A 426 -10.59 -10.96 8.07
N GLY A 427 -10.36 -12.13 7.45
CA GLY A 427 -10.61 -12.35 6.02
C GLY A 427 -9.50 -11.85 5.09
N GLU A 428 -8.37 -11.41 5.64
CA GLU A 428 -7.21 -10.96 4.88
C GLU A 428 -6.37 -12.14 4.36
N TRP A 429 -5.97 -12.09 3.09
CA TRP A 429 -5.03 -13.07 2.56
C TRP A 429 -3.62 -12.58 2.73
N SER A 430 -2.78 -13.34 3.41
CA SER A 430 -1.39 -12.94 3.64
C SER A 430 -0.39 -14.09 3.52
N ARG A 431 0.86 -13.75 3.26
CA ARG A 431 1.95 -14.71 3.18
C ARG A 431 3.26 -14.12 3.68
N VAL A 432 3.88 -14.82 4.63
CA VAL A 432 5.21 -14.45 5.14
C VAL A 432 6.35 -15.13 4.36
N PHE A 433 7.25 -14.32 3.85
CA PHE A 433 8.50 -14.72 3.19
C PHE A 433 9.70 -14.33 4.05
N ALA A 434 10.59 -15.29 4.26
CA ALA A 434 11.82 -15.14 5.05
C ALA A 434 12.96 -15.86 4.34
N ALA A 435 13.32 -15.37 3.14
CA ALA A 435 14.38 -15.99 2.35
C ALA A 435 15.74 -15.84 3.04
N GLN A 436 16.64 -16.81 2.87
CA GLN A 436 17.96 -16.78 3.52
C GLN A 436 18.86 -15.68 2.94
N ASP A 437 18.66 -15.35 1.68
CA ASP A 437 19.40 -14.37 0.90
C ASP A 437 18.79 -12.95 0.91
N ASP A 438 17.61 -12.77 1.52
CA ASP A 438 16.97 -11.47 1.73
C ASP A 438 17.19 -11.00 3.18
N ALA A 439 17.61 -9.75 3.34
CA ALA A 439 17.87 -9.15 4.66
C ALA A 439 16.59 -8.66 5.36
N ALA A 440 15.41 -8.89 4.78
CA ALA A 440 14.11 -8.53 5.33
C ALA A 440 13.20 -9.75 5.51
N ILE A 441 12.26 -9.63 6.45
CA ILE A 441 11.03 -10.43 6.45
C ILE A 441 10.00 -9.67 5.62
N ALA A 442 9.37 -10.32 4.64
CA ALA A 442 8.34 -9.71 3.81
C ALA A 442 6.97 -10.36 4.11
N VAL A 443 5.95 -9.53 4.33
CA VAL A 443 4.56 -9.95 4.48
C VAL A 443 3.79 -9.43 3.29
N ASN A 444 3.39 -10.33 2.40
CA ASN A 444 2.56 -9.99 1.25
C ASN A 444 1.10 -10.17 1.64
N THR A 445 0.28 -9.13 1.50
CA THR A 445 -1.16 -9.15 1.70
C THR A 445 -1.85 -8.92 0.37
N TYR A 446 -2.84 -9.73 0.00
CA TYR A 446 -3.64 -9.52 -1.21
C TYR A 446 -5.11 -9.41 -0.85
N ASP A 447 -5.78 -8.38 -1.38
CA ASP A 447 -7.22 -8.22 -1.27
C ASP A 447 -7.87 -8.49 -2.64
N PRO A 448 -8.58 -9.63 -2.81
CA PRO A 448 -9.25 -9.97 -4.06
C PRO A 448 -10.39 -9.02 -4.44
N ALA A 449 -11.04 -8.36 -3.46
CA ALA A 449 -12.17 -7.47 -3.72
C ALA A 449 -11.70 -6.15 -4.33
N THR A 450 -10.60 -5.60 -3.82
CA THR A 450 -9.99 -4.36 -4.36
C THR A 450 -8.89 -4.60 -5.38
N ARG A 451 -8.45 -5.86 -5.55
CA ARG A 451 -7.27 -6.26 -6.35
C ARG A 451 -6.02 -5.50 -5.93
N THR A 452 -5.84 -5.30 -4.63
CA THR A 452 -4.67 -4.61 -4.07
C THR A 452 -3.69 -5.64 -3.53
N LEU A 453 -2.44 -5.61 -4.01
CA LEU A 453 -1.33 -6.35 -3.40
C LEU A 453 -0.50 -5.36 -2.57
N ARG A 454 -0.30 -5.66 -1.29
CA ARG A 454 0.59 -4.92 -0.39
C ARG A 454 1.74 -5.82 0.01
N THR A 455 2.97 -5.31 0.01
CA THR A 455 4.15 -6.00 0.52
C THR A 455 4.79 -5.13 1.59
N ASP A 456 4.73 -5.59 2.84
CA ASP A 456 5.36 -4.93 3.98
C ASP A 456 6.68 -5.63 4.28
N ARG A 457 7.79 -4.88 4.23
CA ARG A 457 9.15 -5.39 4.43
C ARG A 457 9.72 -4.85 5.74
N TYR A 458 10.17 -5.78 6.57
CA TYR A 458 10.74 -5.54 7.89
C TYR A 458 12.24 -5.81 7.84
N LEU A 459 13.02 -4.74 7.81
CA LEU A 459 14.47 -4.80 7.92
C LEU A 459 14.75 -4.99 9.42
N LEU A 460 15.03 -6.22 9.84
CA LEU A 460 15.29 -6.58 11.24
C LEU A 460 16.80 -6.64 11.53
N GLY A 461 17.20 -6.46 12.79
CA GLY A 461 18.57 -6.74 13.24
C GLY A 461 18.87 -8.24 13.14
N GLN A 462 20.14 -8.64 13.16
CA GLN A 462 20.52 -10.05 12.91
C GLN A 462 19.82 -11.03 13.85
N ALA A 463 19.78 -10.72 15.16
CA ALA A 463 19.13 -11.59 16.15
C ALA A 463 17.61 -11.71 15.90
N ALA A 464 16.93 -10.60 15.64
CA ALA A 464 15.50 -10.59 15.35
C ALA A 464 15.16 -11.26 14.01
N LEU A 465 16.01 -11.07 12.99
CA LEU A 465 15.88 -11.74 11.69
C LEU A 465 16.06 -13.25 11.82
N ALA A 466 17.05 -13.70 12.60
CA ALA A 466 17.28 -15.10 12.89
C ALA A 466 16.07 -15.73 13.60
N ALA A 467 15.56 -15.08 14.65
CA ALA A 467 14.37 -15.52 15.37
C ALA A 467 13.13 -15.59 14.47
N ALA A 468 12.91 -14.59 13.61
CA ALA A 468 11.80 -14.57 12.66
C ALA A 468 11.92 -15.69 11.61
N ARG A 469 13.13 -15.99 11.13
CA ARG A 469 13.39 -17.10 10.20
C ARG A 469 13.18 -18.46 10.87
N GLU A 470 13.60 -18.61 12.13
CA GLU A 470 13.36 -19.83 12.91
C GLU A 470 11.85 -20.05 13.12
N ALA A 471 11.13 -19.02 13.56
CA ALA A 471 9.67 -19.06 13.69
C ALA A 471 8.97 -19.36 12.37
N ARG A 472 9.47 -18.83 11.24
CA ARG A 472 8.96 -19.17 9.91
C ARG A 472 9.24 -20.63 9.53
N ALA A 473 10.41 -21.15 9.88
CA ALA A 473 10.81 -22.54 9.58
C ALA A 473 10.09 -23.58 10.44
N ALA A 474 9.53 -23.17 11.59
CA ALA A 474 8.79 -24.05 12.49
C ALA A 474 7.50 -24.66 11.89
N TYR A 475 7.01 -24.12 10.77
CA TYR A 475 5.86 -24.67 10.05
C TYR A 475 6.10 -24.78 8.54
N THR A 476 5.51 -25.81 7.94
CA THR A 476 5.55 -26.03 6.50
C THR A 476 4.25 -25.52 5.88
N PRO A 477 4.30 -24.53 4.98
CA PRO A 477 3.11 -24.07 4.28
C PRO A 477 2.45 -25.21 3.52
N PRO A 478 1.12 -25.36 3.61
CA PRO A 478 0.40 -26.38 2.86
C PRO A 478 0.54 -26.12 1.35
N ALA A 479 0.46 -27.20 0.57
CA ALA A 479 0.37 -27.10 -0.88
C ALA A 479 -0.98 -26.49 -1.30
N CYS A 480 -1.02 -25.92 -2.50
CA CYS A 480 -2.28 -25.44 -3.07
C CYS A 480 -3.28 -26.59 -3.28
N GLY A 481 -4.58 -26.29 -3.17
CA GLY A 481 -5.65 -27.27 -3.35
C GLY A 481 -5.89 -28.19 -2.15
N VAL A 482 -5.17 -28.01 -1.03
CA VAL A 482 -5.44 -28.71 0.23
C VAL A 482 -6.64 -28.07 0.93
N SER A 483 -7.63 -28.88 1.32
CA SER A 483 -8.80 -28.42 2.08
C SER A 483 -8.37 -27.76 3.39
N ASP A 484 -8.94 -26.58 3.69
CA ASP A 484 -8.62 -25.74 4.85
C ASP A 484 -7.16 -25.27 4.97
N GLY A 485 -6.27 -25.61 4.02
CA GLY A 485 -4.85 -25.22 4.07
C GLY A 485 -4.63 -23.71 4.15
N ALA A 486 -5.51 -22.91 3.55
CA ALA A 486 -5.51 -21.46 3.71
C ALA A 486 -5.70 -21.01 5.18
N ARG A 487 -6.67 -21.57 5.89
CA ARG A 487 -6.96 -21.19 7.28
C ARG A 487 -5.86 -21.67 8.22
N ASP A 488 -5.41 -22.91 8.03
CA ASP A 488 -4.32 -23.50 8.82
C ASP A 488 -3.04 -22.66 8.70
N LEU A 489 -2.68 -22.25 7.47
CA LEU A 489 -1.53 -21.38 7.25
C LEU A 489 -1.71 -19.99 7.89
N GLY A 490 -2.91 -19.43 7.81
CA GLY A 490 -3.26 -18.16 8.45
C GLY A 490 -3.04 -18.20 9.96
N GLU A 491 -3.48 -19.27 10.61
CA GLU A 491 -3.27 -19.49 12.05
C GLU A 491 -1.78 -19.67 12.37
N GLN A 492 -1.07 -20.55 11.65
CA GLN A 492 0.35 -20.83 11.88
C GLN A 492 1.25 -19.60 11.77
N GLN A 493 0.98 -18.72 10.79
CA GLN A 493 1.81 -17.54 10.57
C GLN A 493 1.41 -16.33 11.44
N SER A 494 0.25 -16.37 12.10
CA SER A 494 -0.27 -15.24 12.90
C SER A 494 0.68 -14.82 14.03
N ALA A 495 1.24 -15.79 14.76
CA ALA A 495 2.19 -15.53 15.85
C ALA A 495 3.49 -14.88 15.34
N LEU A 496 3.98 -15.30 14.16
CA LEU A 496 5.14 -14.68 13.53
C LEU A 496 4.85 -13.23 13.15
N ILE A 497 3.70 -12.97 12.53
CA ILE A 497 3.29 -11.61 12.14
C ILE A 497 3.14 -10.72 13.38
N ALA A 498 2.54 -11.23 14.46
CA ALA A 498 2.36 -10.49 15.71
C ALA A 498 3.68 -10.12 16.42
N ASN A 499 4.76 -10.87 16.15
CA ASN A 499 6.10 -10.57 16.69
C ASN A 499 6.90 -9.61 15.80
N LEU A 500 6.42 -9.26 14.60
CA LEU A 500 7.05 -8.25 13.77
C LEU A 500 6.74 -6.85 14.34
N PRO A 501 7.64 -5.86 14.15
CA PRO A 501 7.36 -4.49 14.53
C PRO A 501 6.06 -3.97 13.90
N ASP A 502 5.32 -3.10 14.59
CA ASP A 502 4.08 -2.53 14.05
C ASP A 502 4.30 -1.72 12.76
N ARG A 503 5.50 -1.12 12.61
CA ARG A 503 5.88 -0.31 11.45
C ARG A 503 6.87 -1.08 10.57
N PRO A 504 6.48 -1.46 9.34
CA PRO A 504 7.47 -1.94 8.36
C PRO A 504 8.41 -0.80 7.95
N ASN A 505 9.63 -1.13 7.57
CA ASN A 505 10.56 -0.12 7.04
C ASN A 505 10.19 0.30 5.62
N GLU A 506 9.55 -0.60 4.88
CA GLU A 506 9.19 -0.43 3.47
C GLU A 506 7.82 -1.06 3.21
N ARG A 507 6.99 -0.35 2.44
CA ARG A 507 5.64 -0.76 2.07
C ARG A 507 5.44 -0.52 0.58
N LEU A 508 5.20 -1.60 -0.16
CA LEU A 508 4.93 -1.55 -1.59
C LEU A 508 3.46 -1.87 -1.81
N VAL A 509 2.69 -0.90 -2.33
CA VAL A 509 1.28 -1.08 -2.65
C VAL A 509 1.13 -1.11 -4.16
N TYR A 510 0.55 -2.18 -4.67
CA TYR A 510 0.30 -2.40 -6.09
C TYR A 510 -1.20 -2.47 -6.38
N SER A 511 -1.59 -1.91 -7.52
CA SER A 511 -2.91 -2.08 -8.11
C SER A 511 -2.84 -3.17 -9.18
N CYS A 512 -3.64 -4.23 -9.02
CA CYS A 512 -3.62 -5.38 -9.91
C CYS A 512 -4.76 -5.34 -10.92
N THR A 513 -4.40 -5.55 -12.18
CA THR A 513 -5.36 -5.68 -13.28
C THR A 513 -5.25 -7.06 -13.92
N ALA A 514 -6.34 -7.53 -14.53
CA ALA A 514 -6.32 -8.78 -15.29
C ALA A 514 -5.31 -8.64 -16.44
N LYS A 515 -4.39 -9.59 -16.54
CA LYS A 515 -3.47 -9.68 -17.67
C LYS A 515 -4.31 -9.93 -18.91
N SER A 516 -4.42 -8.93 -19.80
CA SER A 516 -5.10 -9.10 -21.07
C SER A 516 -4.42 -10.26 -21.81
N GLY A 517 -5.18 -11.32 -22.07
CA GLY A 517 -4.70 -12.40 -22.90
C GLY A 517 -4.38 -11.83 -24.28
N ALA A 518 -3.16 -12.08 -24.77
CA ALA A 518 -2.98 -12.19 -26.20
C ALA A 518 -3.99 -13.23 -26.68
N ALA A 519 -5.04 -12.76 -27.36
CA ALA A 519 -5.96 -13.62 -28.07
C ALA A 519 -5.11 -14.54 -28.96
N LYS A 520 -5.20 -15.84 -28.70
CA LYS A 520 -4.65 -16.85 -29.60
C LYS A 520 -5.63 -17.10 -30.72
#